data_AF-A0A443RZT0-F1
#
_entry.id   AF-A0A443RZT0-F1
#
_cell.length_a   1.000
_cell.length_b   1.000
_cell.length_c   1.000
_cell.angle_alpha   90.00
_cell.angle_beta   90.00
_cell.angle_gamma   90.00
#
_symmetry.space_group_name_H-M   'P 1'
#
loop_
_entity.id
_entity.type
_entity.pdbx_description
1 polymer ?
#
loop_
_entity_poly.entity_id
_entity_poly.type
_entity_poly.pdbx_seq_one_letter_code
_entity_poly.pdbx_strand_id
1 'polypeptide(L)'
;MILFDSNYLEFALVTLITLVIYNLVNQRKRKTIPGPFCLPVVGYLPFIKDELHISLTKLAEKYGPIFRIKLGSIEAIVLNDYQSIVDTLVKSEVSARPLNTIFNAIENNLSMALSEGERWKEQRKFTTKKLRDFGVGKRDIEQTILHEINSFCIELDTQNGIPNNLFTLITGFTLNIILQFLGNKRIDNNSEYFQNLRKILSEEPENAPKFTTIGSYFPNLIDLCIKFKLFGVEKVIDALLTVKKFGTELVVQRENECIETSGDLGYIDEFIKEIQAAKKKSFT
;
A
#
# COMPACT_ATOMS: atom_id res chain seq x y z
N MET A 1 -19.28 28.97 -31.17
CA MET A 1 -19.76 27.70 -31.75
C MET A 1 -18.61 27.12 -32.56
N ILE A 2 -17.78 26.27 -31.95
CA ILE A 2 -16.56 25.74 -32.57
C ILE A 2 -17.00 24.59 -33.48
N LEU A 3 -17.04 24.83 -34.78
CA LEU A 3 -17.20 23.80 -35.80
C LEU A 3 -15.89 23.00 -35.84
N PHE A 4 -15.88 21.81 -35.24
CA PHE A 4 -14.79 20.85 -35.47
C PHE A 4 -14.88 20.40 -36.94
N ASP A 5 -13.84 20.64 -37.75
CA ASP A 5 -13.81 20.23 -39.16
C ASP A 5 -14.02 18.72 -39.28
N SER A 6 -14.92 18.32 -40.20
CA SER A 6 -15.31 16.92 -40.49
C SER A 6 -14.11 15.98 -40.68
N ASN A 7 -13.01 16.51 -41.20
CA ASN A 7 -11.78 15.75 -41.48
C ASN A 7 -11.12 15.21 -40.19
N TYR A 8 -11.10 15.98 -39.09
CA TYR A 8 -10.47 15.51 -37.84
C TYR A 8 -11.26 14.36 -37.20
N LEU A 9 -12.59 14.39 -37.33
CA LEU A 9 -13.45 13.31 -36.85
C LEU A 9 -13.23 12.03 -37.64
N GLU A 10 -13.09 12.12 -38.97
CA GLU A 10 -12.79 10.97 -39.81
C GLU A 10 -11.41 10.38 -39.50
N PHE A 11 -10.37 11.22 -39.35
CA PHE A 11 -9.04 10.77 -38.95
C PHE A 11 -9.03 10.13 -37.56
N ALA A 12 -9.77 10.69 -36.59
CA ALA A 12 -9.94 10.11 -35.27
C ALA A 12 -10.64 8.75 -35.31
N LEU A 13 -11.66 8.59 -36.16
CA LEU A 13 -12.37 7.33 -36.36
C LEU A 13 -11.46 6.26 -36.99
N VAL A 14 -10.71 6.60 -38.04
CA VAL A 14 -9.79 5.66 -38.70
C VAL A 14 -8.67 5.24 -37.76
N THR A 15 -8.10 6.17 -36.98
CA THR A 15 -7.08 5.85 -35.96
C THR A 15 -7.64 4.98 -34.84
N LEU A 16 -8.87 5.24 -34.38
CA LEU A 16 -9.54 4.40 -33.39
C LEU A 16 -9.80 2.99 -33.93
N ILE A 17 -10.31 2.87 -35.16
CA ILE A 17 -10.60 1.58 -35.80
C ILE A 17 -9.32 0.77 -36.00
N THR A 18 -8.24 1.40 -36.49
CA THR A 18 -6.95 0.74 -36.65
C THR A 18 -6.35 0.29 -35.32
N LEU A 19 -6.46 1.10 -34.26
CA LEU A 19 -6.09 0.72 -32.89
C LEU A 19 -6.90 -0.47 -32.37
N VAL A 20 -8.22 -0.48 -32.60
CA VAL A 20 -9.11 -1.59 -32.21
C VAL A 20 -8.73 -2.87 -32.96
N ILE A 21 -8.53 -2.80 -34.28
CA ILE A 21 -8.13 -3.95 -35.10
C ILE A 21 -6.76 -4.48 -34.64
N TYR A 22 -5.78 -3.59 -34.45
CA TYR A 22 -4.46 -3.95 -33.95
C TYR A 22 -4.55 -4.67 -32.60
N ASN A 23 -5.33 -4.14 -31.66
CA ASN A 23 -5.52 -4.73 -30.33
C ASN A 23 -6.22 -6.10 -30.42
N LEU A 24 -7.26 -6.24 -31.24
CA LEU A 24 -7.94 -7.52 -31.48
C LEU A 24 -7.00 -8.58 -32.06
N VAL A 25 -6.17 -8.21 -33.03
CA VAL A 25 -5.16 -9.12 -33.62
C VAL A 25 -4.13 -9.53 -32.56
N ASN A 26 -3.64 -8.59 -31.75
CA ASN A 26 -2.65 -8.88 -30.72
C ASN A 26 -3.22 -9.76 -29.59
N GLN A 27 -4.47 -9.52 -29.18
CA GLN A 27 -5.18 -10.36 -28.21
C GLN A 27 -5.40 -11.79 -28.70
N ARG A 28 -5.65 -11.99 -30.01
CA ARG A 28 -5.81 -13.31 -30.64
C ARG A 28 -4.50 -14.09 -30.76
N LYS A 29 -3.35 -13.41 -30.88
CA LYS A 29 -2.02 -14.07 -30.92
C LYS A 29 -1.62 -14.65 -29.57
N ARG A 30 -2.10 -14.07 -28.47
CA ARG A 30 -1.82 -14.48 -27.08
C ARG A 30 -2.74 -15.63 -26.63
N LYS A 31 -2.69 -16.78 -27.31
CA LYS A 31 -3.62 -17.93 -27.18
C LYS A 31 -3.57 -18.72 -25.85
N THR A 32 -2.78 -18.36 -24.85
CA THR A 32 -2.51 -19.25 -23.71
C THR A 32 -3.45 -19.09 -22.52
N ILE A 33 -4.06 -17.91 -22.30
CA ILE A 33 -4.91 -17.64 -21.12
C ILE A 33 -6.21 -16.94 -21.56
N PRO A 34 -7.40 -17.45 -21.16
CA PRO A 34 -8.69 -16.83 -21.49
C PRO A 34 -8.85 -15.46 -20.79
N GLY A 35 -9.74 -14.61 -21.28
CA GLY A 35 -10.05 -13.33 -20.62
C GLY A 35 -11.00 -12.45 -21.43
N PRO A 36 -11.59 -11.41 -20.81
CA PRO A 36 -12.54 -10.53 -21.45
C PRO A 36 -11.91 -9.65 -22.53
N PHE A 37 -12.76 -9.22 -23.46
CA PHE A 37 -12.40 -8.15 -24.38
C PHE A 37 -12.10 -6.87 -23.60
N CYS A 38 -10.96 -6.25 -23.90
CA CYS A 38 -10.47 -5.05 -23.26
C CYS A 38 -10.34 -3.91 -24.28
N LEU A 39 -10.82 -2.72 -23.93
CA LEU A 39 -10.71 -1.54 -24.77
C LEU A 39 -9.24 -1.09 -24.93
N PRO A 40 -8.89 -0.43 -26.05
CA PRO A 40 -7.60 0.25 -26.17
C PRO A 40 -7.41 1.25 -25.02
N VAL A 41 -6.18 1.35 -24.50
CA VAL A 41 -5.76 2.26 -23.41
C VAL A 41 -6.37 1.98 -22.03
N VAL A 42 -7.70 1.98 -21.88
CA VAL A 42 -8.39 1.88 -20.57
C VAL A 42 -8.62 0.44 -20.10
N GLY A 43 -8.48 -0.54 -20.99
CA GLY A 43 -8.66 -1.95 -20.65
C GLY A 43 -10.12 -2.29 -20.31
N TYR A 44 -10.31 -3.01 -19.22
CA TYR A 44 -11.61 -3.45 -18.71
C TYR A 44 -12.19 -2.49 -17.65
N LEU A 45 -11.48 -1.41 -17.29
CA LEU A 45 -11.91 -0.45 -16.25
C LEU A 45 -13.34 0.08 -16.45
N PRO A 46 -13.78 0.48 -17.66
CA PRO A 46 -15.13 1.02 -17.84
C PRO A 46 -16.26 0.02 -17.62
N PHE A 47 -15.95 -1.28 -17.59
CA PHE A 47 -16.92 -2.35 -17.39
C PHE A 47 -16.99 -2.82 -15.93
N ILE A 48 -16.14 -2.30 -15.05
CA ILE A 48 -16.17 -2.56 -13.61
C ILE A 48 -17.22 -1.62 -13.00
N LYS A 49 -18.31 -2.21 -12.51
CA LYS A 49 -19.44 -1.48 -11.89
C LYS A 49 -19.50 -1.67 -10.37
N ASP A 50 -19.16 -2.86 -9.92
CA ASP A 50 -19.07 -3.22 -8.51
C ASP A 50 -17.63 -3.02 -8.03
N GLU A 51 -17.38 -3.28 -6.74
CA GLU A 51 -16.03 -3.42 -6.23
C GLU A 51 -15.19 -4.38 -7.08
N LEU A 52 -13.90 -4.07 -7.23
CA LEU A 52 -13.02 -4.78 -8.15
C LEU A 52 -13.04 -6.29 -7.90
N HIS A 53 -12.89 -6.71 -6.63
CA HIS A 53 -12.82 -8.11 -6.28
C HIS A 53 -14.11 -8.89 -6.62
N ILE A 54 -15.28 -8.25 -6.49
CA ILE A 54 -16.59 -8.81 -6.88
C ILE A 54 -16.66 -8.95 -8.40
N SER A 55 -16.28 -7.90 -9.13
CA SER A 55 -16.27 -7.90 -10.60
C SER A 55 -15.32 -8.98 -11.15
N LEU A 56 -14.15 -9.16 -10.54
CA LEU A 56 -13.20 -10.20 -10.91
C LEU A 56 -13.73 -11.61 -10.62
N THR A 57 -14.43 -11.80 -9.51
CA THR A 57 -15.06 -13.09 -9.17
C THR A 57 -16.12 -13.47 -10.21
N LYS A 58 -16.99 -12.52 -10.61
CA LYS A 58 -17.98 -12.73 -11.69
C LYS A 58 -17.33 -13.07 -13.04
N LEU A 59 -16.16 -12.49 -13.32
CA LEU A 59 -15.41 -12.83 -14.53
C LEU A 59 -14.82 -14.23 -14.46
N ALA A 60 -14.38 -14.68 -13.29
CA ALA A 60 -13.87 -16.03 -13.10
C ALA A 60 -14.94 -17.11 -13.41
N GLU A 61 -16.21 -16.85 -13.08
CA GLU A 61 -17.33 -17.73 -13.45
C GLU A 61 -17.45 -17.93 -14.97
N LYS A 62 -17.07 -16.91 -15.77
CA LYS A 62 -17.18 -16.93 -17.23
C LYS A 62 -15.92 -17.41 -17.94
N TYR A 63 -14.74 -17.00 -17.48
CA TYR A 63 -13.47 -17.25 -18.15
C TYR A 63 -12.65 -18.37 -17.50
N GLY A 64 -13.13 -18.91 -16.37
CA GLY A 64 -12.42 -19.89 -15.57
C GLY A 64 -11.60 -19.23 -14.45
N PRO A 65 -11.04 -20.04 -13.54
CA PRO A 65 -10.42 -19.56 -12.32
C PRO A 65 -9.06 -18.86 -12.55
N ILE A 66 -8.42 -19.09 -13.69
CA ILE A 66 -7.24 -18.35 -14.14
C ILE A 66 -7.59 -17.63 -15.44
N PHE A 67 -7.58 -16.30 -15.41
CA PHE A 67 -7.86 -15.50 -16.60
C PHE A 67 -7.02 -14.23 -16.65
N ARG A 68 -6.79 -13.72 -17.86
CA ARG A 68 -6.09 -12.45 -18.09
C ARG A 68 -7.07 -11.29 -18.06
N ILE A 69 -6.62 -10.14 -17.59
CA ILE A 69 -7.36 -8.89 -17.67
C ILE A 69 -6.40 -7.72 -17.91
N LYS A 70 -6.88 -6.68 -18.57
CA LYS A 70 -6.16 -5.41 -18.68
C LYS A 70 -6.88 -4.35 -17.87
N LEU A 71 -6.22 -3.70 -16.93
CA LEU A 71 -6.74 -2.61 -16.10
C LEU A 71 -5.94 -1.35 -16.41
N GLY A 72 -6.48 -0.48 -17.25
CA GLY A 72 -5.74 0.66 -17.79
C GLY A 72 -4.53 0.20 -18.60
N SER A 73 -3.35 0.66 -18.20
CA SER A 73 -2.07 0.26 -18.81
C SER A 73 -1.48 -1.03 -18.25
N ILE A 74 -2.05 -1.58 -17.17
CA ILE A 74 -1.58 -2.81 -16.52
C ILE A 74 -2.25 -4.03 -17.13
N GLU A 75 -1.46 -5.03 -17.50
CA GLU A 75 -1.93 -6.36 -17.85
C GLU A 75 -1.67 -7.30 -16.68
N ALA A 76 -2.71 -8.03 -16.24
CA ALA A 76 -2.67 -8.89 -15.07
C ALA A 76 -3.25 -10.27 -15.37
N ILE A 77 -2.78 -11.27 -14.64
CA ILE A 77 -3.39 -12.60 -14.55
C ILE A 77 -4.08 -12.68 -13.19
N VAL A 78 -5.37 -12.98 -13.22
CA VAL A 78 -6.20 -13.14 -12.03
C VAL A 78 -6.26 -14.61 -11.67
N LEU A 79 -6.03 -14.91 -10.40
CA LEU A 79 -6.15 -16.24 -9.82
C LEU A 79 -7.34 -16.22 -8.85
N ASN A 80 -8.36 -17.02 -9.13
CA ASN A 80 -9.65 -17.01 -8.42
C ASN A 80 -9.99 -18.38 -7.80
N ASP A 81 -9.02 -19.27 -7.68
CA ASP A 81 -9.15 -20.53 -6.96
C ASP A 81 -7.96 -20.77 -6.03
N TYR A 82 -8.20 -21.51 -4.97
CA TYR A 82 -7.21 -21.78 -3.92
C TYR A 82 -5.94 -22.44 -4.48
N GLN A 83 -6.09 -23.45 -5.33
CA GLN A 83 -4.97 -24.25 -5.83
C GLN A 83 -4.02 -23.39 -6.65
N SER A 84 -4.55 -22.63 -7.62
CA SER A 84 -3.73 -21.75 -8.46
C SER A 84 -3.05 -20.63 -7.68
N ILE A 85 -3.72 -20.09 -6.66
CA ILE A 85 -3.14 -19.07 -5.77
C ILE A 85 -1.94 -19.64 -5.02
N VAL A 86 -2.09 -20.81 -4.38
CA VAL A 86 -1.00 -21.45 -3.62
C VAL A 86 0.15 -21.84 -4.55
N ASP A 87 -0.13 -22.53 -5.65
CA ASP A 87 0.88 -23.00 -6.61
C ASP A 87 1.66 -21.85 -7.26
N THR A 88 1.07 -20.67 -7.32
CA THR A 88 1.71 -19.48 -7.86
C THR A 88 2.49 -18.74 -6.78
N LEU A 89 1.89 -18.43 -5.63
CA LEU A 89 2.51 -17.59 -4.59
C LEU A 89 3.72 -18.23 -3.90
N VAL A 90 3.90 -19.55 -3.98
CA VAL A 90 5.12 -20.23 -3.50
C VAL A 90 6.32 -20.07 -4.43
N LYS A 91 6.11 -19.63 -5.68
CA LYS A 91 7.17 -19.49 -6.69
C LYS A 91 7.91 -18.16 -6.54
N SER A 92 9.23 -18.22 -6.63
CA SER A 92 10.10 -17.03 -6.54
C SER A 92 9.91 -16.06 -7.70
N GLU A 93 9.43 -16.54 -8.84
CA GLU A 93 9.26 -15.81 -10.09
C GLU A 93 8.14 -14.77 -10.02
N VAL A 94 7.18 -14.96 -9.11
CA VAL A 94 6.07 -14.01 -8.86
C VAL A 94 6.29 -13.17 -7.60
N SER A 95 7.50 -13.24 -7.01
CA SER A 95 7.83 -12.51 -5.80
C SER A 95 8.12 -11.02 -6.02
N ALA A 96 8.16 -10.57 -7.27
CA ALA A 96 8.34 -9.17 -7.64
C ALA A 96 7.20 -8.27 -7.13
N ARG A 97 7.48 -6.98 -6.97
CA ARG A 97 6.53 -5.96 -6.57
C ARG A 97 6.10 -5.15 -7.80
N PRO A 98 4.79 -4.95 -8.01
CA PRO A 98 4.35 -4.03 -9.05
C PRO A 98 4.86 -2.62 -8.74
N LEU A 99 5.23 -1.87 -9.78
CA LEU A 99 5.67 -0.49 -9.62
C LEU A 99 4.53 0.35 -9.01
N ASN A 100 4.74 0.81 -7.78
CA ASN A 100 3.84 1.76 -7.13
C ASN A 100 4.49 3.14 -7.14
N THR A 101 4.32 3.88 -8.23
CA THR A 101 5.13 5.07 -8.56
C THR A 101 5.11 6.15 -7.48
N ILE A 102 4.02 6.34 -6.74
CA ILE A 102 3.94 7.39 -5.70
C ILE A 102 4.73 6.98 -4.46
N PHE A 103 4.50 5.76 -3.96
CA PHE A 103 5.23 5.23 -2.83
C PHE A 103 6.72 5.09 -3.17
N ASN A 104 7.03 4.65 -4.38
CA ASN A 104 8.40 4.57 -4.89
C ASN A 104 9.08 5.95 -4.95
N ALA A 105 8.36 7.00 -5.35
CA ALA A 105 8.89 8.37 -5.38
C ALA A 105 9.19 8.92 -3.96
N ILE A 106 8.43 8.51 -2.96
CA ILE A 106 8.58 8.99 -1.57
C ILE A 106 9.60 8.15 -0.78
N GLU A 107 9.60 6.84 -0.98
CA GLU A 107 10.40 5.87 -0.22
C GLU A 107 11.67 5.41 -0.97
N ASN A 108 11.87 5.82 -2.23
CA ASN A 108 12.99 5.44 -3.09
C ASN A 108 13.20 3.91 -3.18
N ASN A 109 12.12 3.11 -3.11
CA ASN A 109 12.15 1.64 -3.06
C ASN A 109 13.01 1.06 -1.93
N LEU A 110 13.15 1.78 -0.82
CA LEU A 110 13.97 1.37 0.31
C LEU A 110 13.20 0.57 1.36
N SER A 111 11.87 0.64 1.38
CA SER A 111 11.04 -0.03 2.37
C SER A 111 10.96 -1.54 2.14
N MET A 112 10.69 -2.30 3.20
CA MET A 112 10.51 -3.76 3.09
C MET A 112 9.27 -4.14 2.26
N ALA A 113 8.29 -3.26 2.15
CA ALA A 113 7.09 -3.52 1.35
C ALA A 113 7.38 -3.45 -0.16
N LEU A 114 8.27 -2.54 -0.58
CA LEU A 114 8.52 -2.20 -1.98
C LEU A 114 9.89 -2.66 -2.52
N SER A 115 10.84 -2.96 -1.63
CA SER A 115 12.16 -3.47 -2.02
C SER A 115 12.11 -4.91 -2.53
N GLU A 116 13.14 -5.27 -3.31
CA GLU A 116 13.29 -6.58 -3.92
C GLU A 116 14.71 -7.15 -3.70
N GLY A 117 14.90 -8.41 -4.08
CA GLY A 117 16.21 -9.06 -4.10
C GLY A 117 16.86 -9.21 -2.72
N GLU A 118 18.18 -9.08 -2.67
CA GLU A 118 18.96 -9.26 -1.43
C GLU A 118 18.59 -8.23 -0.36
N ARG A 119 18.34 -6.97 -0.73
CA ARG A 119 17.92 -5.93 0.22
C ARG A 119 16.65 -6.35 0.97
N TRP A 120 15.63 -6.82 0.24
CA TRP A 120 14.40 -7.28 0.85
C TRP A 120 14.63 -8.47 1.79
N LYS A 121 15.46 -9.44 1.37
CA LYS A 121 15.80 -10.62 2.18
C LYS A 121 16.50 -10.22 3.49
N GLU A 122 17.47 -9.31 3.43
CA GLU A 122 18.20 -8.82 4.59
C GLU A 122 17.28 -8.08 5.56
N GLN A 123 16.49 -7.12 5.06
CA GLN A 123 15.53 -6.37 5.89
C GLN A 123 14.51 -7.32 6.52
N ARG A 124 13.89 -8.21 5.75
CA ARG A 124 12.91 -9.17 6.28
C ARG A 124 13.51 -10.09 7.33
N LYS A 125 14.71 -10.61 7.10
CA LYS A 125 15.42 -11.48 8.06
C LYS A 125 15.68 -10.74 9.37
N PHE A 126 16.19 -9.51 9.28
CA PHE A 126 16.43 -8.66 10.44
C PHE A 126 15.13 -8.41 11.22
N THR A 127 14.09 -7.92 10.56
CA THR A 127 12.83 -7.56 11.23
C THR A 127 12.11 -8.77 11.80
N THR A 128 12.07 -9.91 11.09
CA THR A 128 11.46 -11.13 11.62
C THR A 128 12.17 -11.61 12.88
N LYS A 129 13.51 -11.54 12.90
CA LYS A 129 14.30 -11.86 14.09
C LYS A 129 13.92 -10.92 15.24
N LYS A 130 13.91 -9.61 15.01
CA LYS A 130 13.60 -8.61 16.05
C LYS A 130 12.16 -8.72 16.56
N LEU A 131 11.16 -8.90 15.69
CA LEU A 131 9.78 -9.16 16.10
C LEU A 131 9.70 -10.31 17.13
N ARG A 132 10.41 -11.42 16.87
CA ARG A 132 10.46 -12.56 17.78
C ARG A 132 11.22 -12.26 19.08
N ASP A 133 12.32 -11.49 18.99
CA ASP A 133 13.09 -11.07 20.16
C ASP A 133 12.23 -10.17 21.08
N PHE A 134 11.40 -9.30 20.50
CA PHE A 134 10.41 -8.44 21.17
C PHE A 134 9.11 -9.14 21.58
N GLY A 135 9.04 -10.46 21.48
CA GLY A 135 7.91 -11.23 22.02
C GLY A 135 6.70 -11.35 21.11
N VAL A 136 6.77 -10.94 19.84
CA VAL A 136 5.71 -11.25 18.86
C VAL A 136 5.58 -12.77 18.73
N GLY A 137 4.38 -13.28 19.01
CA GLY A 137 4.10 -14.72 19.09
C GLY A 137 4.49 -15.39 20.42
N LYS A 138 4.83 -14.60 21.45
CA LYS A 138 5.09 -15.04 22.84
C LYS A 138 4.13 -14.33 23.82
N ARG A 139 4.17 -14.72 25.09
CA ARG A 139 3.38 -14.09 26.17
C ARG A 139 3.77 -12.64 26.47
N ASP A 140 4.98 -12.22 26.12
CA ASP A 140 5.47 -10.88 26.46
C ASP A 140 4.66 -9.78 25.77
N ILE A 141 4.31 -9.95 24.48
CA ILE A 141 3.45 -8.99 23.76
C ILE A 141 1.99 -9.05 24.22
N GLU A 142 1.55 -10.18 24.77
CA GLU A 142 0.19 -10.36 25.28
C GLU A 142 -0.12 -9.34 26.37
N GLN A 143 0.85 -9.06 27.26
CA GLN A 143 0.68 -8.06 28.31
C GLN A 143 0.51 -6.65 27.74
N THR A 144 1.28 -6.27 26.72
CA THR A 144 1.12 -4.98 26.03
C THR A 144 -0.25 -4.88 25.37
N ILE A 145 -0.70 -5.95 24.70
CA ILE A 145 -2.02 -5.98 24.06
C ILE A 145 -3.13 -5.85 25.11
N LEU A 146 -3.06 -6.61 26.21
CA LEU A 146 -4.04 -6.54 27.30
C LEU A 146 -4.06 -5.17 27.97
N HIS A 147 -2.91 -4.51 28.10
CA HIS A 147 -2.83 -3.14 28.61
C HIS A 147 -3.59 -2.15 27.71
N GLU A 148 -3.41 -2.22 26.39
CA GLU A 148 -4.14 -1.35 25.46
C GLU A 148 -5.62 -1.70 25.37
N ILE A 149 -6.00 -2.98 25.50
CA ILE A 149 -7.41 -3.39 25.58
C ILE A 149 -8.07 -2.80 26.83
N ASN A 150 -7.43 -2.91 27.99
CA ASN A 150 -7.96 -2.33 29.22
C ASN A 150 -8.10 -0.80 29.11
N SER A 151 -7.10 -0.14 28.53
CA SER A 151 -7.15 1.30 28.27
C SER A 151 -8.28 1.67 27.30
N PHE A 152 -8.53 0.85 26.29
CA PHE A 152 -9.65 1.01 25.36
C PHE A 152 -11.00 0.86 26.06
N CYS A 153 -11.18 -0.14 26.92
CA CYS A 153 -12.40 -0.31 27.70
C CYS A 153 -12.67 0.89 28.61
N ILE A 154 -11.64 1.39 29.31
CA ILE A 154 -11.76 2.60 30.15
C ILE A 154 -12.20 3.81 29.31
N GLU A 155 -11.60 4.01 28.13
CA GLU A 155 -11.96 5.11 27.22
C GLU A 155 -13.38 4.99 26.64
N LEU A 156 -13.92 3.77 26.53
CA LEU A 156 -15.32 3.58 26.14
C LEU A 156 -16.27 3.90 27.30
N ASP A 157 -15.92 3.48 28.51
CA ASP A 157 -16.74 3.72 29.70
C ASP A 157 -16.88 5.24 29.98
N THR A 158 -15.82 6.02 29.74
CA THR A 158 -15.85 7.49 29.92
C THR A 158 -16.79 8.21 28.95
N GLN A 159 -17.17 7.58 27.83
CA GLN A 159 -18.06 8.18 26.83
C GLN A 159 -19.54 8.12 27.24
N ASN A 160 -19.89 7.43 28.33
CA ASN A 160 -21.23 7.45 28.93
C ASN A 160 -22.38 7.20 27.94
N GLY A 161 -22.17 6.30 26.96
CA GLY A 161 -23.18 5.94 25.97
C GLY A 161 -23.35 6.94 24.81
N ILE A 162 -22.48 7.95 24.71
CA ILE A 162 -22.44 8.85 23.56
C ILE A 162 -21.93 8.06 22.33
N PRO A 163 -22.65 8.06 21.20
CA PRO A 163 -22.18 7.42 19.98
C PRO A 163 -20.80 7.96 19.56
N ASN A 164 -19.85 7.06 19.33
CA ASN A 164 -18.51 7.41 18.87
C ASN A 164 -18.05 6.50 17.72
N ASN A 165 -17.11 6.99 16.92
CA ASN A 165 -16.47 6.23 15.86
C ASN A 165 -15.44 5.24 16.47
N LEU A 166 -15.87 3.99 16.64
CA LEU A 166 -15.03 2.92 17.17
C LEU A 166 -13.81 2.62 16.29
N PHE A 167 -13.92 2.81 14.97
CA PHE A 167 -12.81 2.55 14.05
C PHE A 167 -11.63 3.48 14.35
N THR A 168 -11.90 4.76 14.60
CA THR A 168 -10.88 5.75 15.00
C THR A 168 -10.22 5.40 16.33
N LEU A 169 -11.01 4.95 17.32
CA LEU A 169 -10.48 4.54 18.63
C LEU A 169 -9.58 3.31 18.49
N ILE A 170 -10.10 2.22 17.90
CA ILE A 170 -9.38 0.96 17.72
C ILE A 170 -8.08 1.17 16.94
N THR A 171 -8.12 1.99 15.88
CA THR A 171 -6.93 2.33 15.09
C THR A 171 -5.83 2.93 15.97
N GLY A 172 -6.19 3.81 16.89
CA GLY A 172 -5.21 4.39 17.82
C GLY A 172 -4.64 3.38 18.81
N PHE A 173 -5.47 2.62 19.50
CA PHE A 173 -4.97 1.62 20.44
C PHE A 173 -4.09 0.56 19.74
N THR A 174 -4.46 0.16 18.52
CA THR A 174 -3.64 -0.73 17.69
C THR A 174 -2.31 -0.09 17.32
N LEU A 175 -2.32 1.19 16.97
CA LEU A 175 -1.10 1.93 16.65
C LEU A 175 -0.17 2.04 17.87
N ASN A 176 -0.70 2.25 19.09
CA ASN A 176 0.11 2.28 20.30
C ASN A 176 0.87 0.97 20.53
N ILE A 177 0.27 -0.19 20.23
CA ILE A 177 0.97 -1.48 20.27
C ILE A 177 2.17 -1.48 19.30
N ILE A 178 1.99 -0.95 18.08
CA ILE A 178 3.06 -0.86 17.08
C ILE A 178 4.15 0.13 17.53
N LEU A 179 3.78 1.27 18.12
CA LEU A 179 4.73 2.27 18.59
C LEU A 179 5.54 1.81 19.79
N GLN A 180 4.94 1.00 20.66
CA GLN A 180 5.65 0.32 21.73
C GLN A 180 6.73 -0.58 21.15
N PHE A 181 6.42 -1.35 20.11
CA PHE A 181 7.41 -2.16 19.41
C PHE A 181 8.49 -1.31 18.71
N LEU A 182 8.10 -0.22 18.05
CA LEU A 182 9.03 0.57 17.24
C LEU A 182 10.06 1.34 18.08
N GLY A 183 9.64 1.95 19.17
CA GLY A 183 10.52 2.83 19.96
C GLY A 183 10.16 2.88 21.44
N ASN A 184 9.47 1.87 21.97
CA ASN A 184 8.94 1.82 23.33
C ASN A 184 8.10 3.04 23.71
N LYS A 185 7.30 3.53 22.75
CA LYS A 185 6.47 4.72 22.93
C LYS A 185 5.00 4.41 22.90
N ARG A 186 4.28 5.16 23.74
CA ARG A 186 2.84 5.28 23.72
C ARG A 186 2.47 6.73 23.48
N ILE A 187 1.58 6.99 22.53
CA ILE A 187 1.08 8.34 22.27
C ILE A 187 -0.28 8.47 22.96
N ASP A 188 -0.49 9.62 23.60
CA ASP A 188 -1.80 9.95 24.14
C ASP A 188 -2.82 10.06 23.01
N ASN A 189 -3.93 9.32 23.15
CA ASN A 189 -5.03 9.28 22.22
C ASN A 189 -5.63 10.67 21.95
N ASN A 190 -5.54 11.58 22.92
CA ASN A 190 -6.09 12.93 22.83
C ASN A 190 -5.13 13.95 22.21
N SER A 191 -3.87 13.59 21.98
CA SER A 191 -2.92 14.51 21.37
C SER A 191 -3.37 14.90 19.95
N GLU A 192 -3.27 16.19 19.62
CA GLU A 192 -3.60 16.74 18.29
C GLU A 192 -2.85 15.98 17.18
N TYR A 193 -1.61 15.62 17.47
CA TYR A 193 -0.75 14.82 16.61
C TYR A 193 -1.36 13.46 16.25
N PHE A 194 -1.88 12.76 17.25
CA PHE A 194 -2.48 11.45 17.07
C PHE A 194 -3.85 11.51 16.41
N GLN A 195 -4.63 12.55 16.68
CA GLN A 195 -5.88 12.79 15.98
C GLN A 195 -5.63 13.03 14.48
N ASN A 196 -4.57 13.76 14.13
CA ASN A 196 -4.18 13.96 12.72
C ASN A 196 -3.73 12.66 12.05
N LEU A 197 -2.89 11.87 12.72
CA LEU A 197 -2.45 10.57 12.18
C LEU A 197 -3.61 9.59 12.05
N ARG A 198 -4.50 9.52 13.05
CA ARG A 198 -5.74 8.74 12.99
C ARG A 198 -6.61 9.20 11.84
N LYS A 199 -6.81 10.50 11.65
CA LYS A 199 -7.63 11.03 10.55
C LYS A 199 -7.10 10.58 9.19
N ILE A 200 -5.79 10.58 8.99
CA ILE A 200 -5.14 10.09 7.77
C ILE A 200 -5.32 8.57 7.60
N LEU A 201 -5.12 7.80 8.67
CA LEU A 201 -5.22 6.33 8.65
C LEU A 201 -6.66 5.81 8.60
N SER A 202 -7.61 6.63 9.04
CA SER A 202 -9.04 6.28 9.12
C SER A 202 -9.88 6.86 7.97
N GLU A 203 -9.24 7.46 6.94
CA GLU A 203 -9.97 7.86 5.74
C GLU A 203 -10.65 6.62 5.13
N GLU A 204 -11.98 6.64 5.10
CA GLU A 204 -12.77 5.54 4.57
C GLU A 204 -12.45 5.29 3.08
N PRO A 205 -12.51 4.04 2.61
CA PRO A 205 -12.24 3.69 1.22
C PRO A 205 -13.06 4.51 0.19
N GLU A 206 -14.29 4.89 0.55
CA GLU A 206 -15.18 5.71 -0.29
C GLU A 206 -14.68 7.15 -0.45
N ASN A 207 -13.90 7.65 0.51
CA ASN A 207 -13.30 8.97 0.54
C ASN A 207 -11.86 8.98 0.02
N ALA A 208 -11.30 7.81 -0.31
CA ALA A 208 -9.95 7.70 -0.87
C ALA A 208 -9.85 8.52 -2.17
N PRO A 209 -8.79 9.32 -2.37
CA PRO A 209 -8.64 10.09 -3.60
C PRO A 209 -8.66 9.19 -4.83
N LYS A 210 -9.45 9.56 -5.85
CA LYS A 210 -9.53 8.84 -7.14
C LYS A 210 -8.17 8.63 -7.79
N PHE A 211 -7.20 9.46 -7.42
CA PHE A 211 -5.79 9.29 -7.77
C PHE A 211 -5.19 7.95 -7.36
N THR A 212 -5.56 7.36 -6.21
CA THR A 212 -5.06 6.03 -5.79
C THR A 212 -5.42 4.95 -6.83
N THR A 213 -6.61 5.07 -7.42
CA THR A 213 -7.10 4.19 -8.48
C THR A 213 -6.39 4.50 -9.81
N ILE A 214 -6.29 5.77 -10.20
CA ILE A 214 -5.69 6.17 -11.49
C ILE A 214 -4.18 5.91 -11.52
N GLY A 215 -3.46 6.25 -10.45
CA GLY A 215 -2.03 5.99 -10.34
C GLY A 215 -1.72 4.49 -10.37
N SER A 216 -2.57 3.66 -9.76
CA SER A 216 -2.42 2.21 -9.81
C SER A 216 -2.59 1.63 -11.21
N TYR A 217 -3.44 2.19 -12.07
CA TYR A 217 -3.70 1.64 -13.42
C TYR A 217 -2.99 2.38 -14.57
N PHE A 218 -2.55 3.60 -14.33
CA PHE A 218 -1.89 4.48 -15.31
C PHE A 218 -0.63 5.13 -14.72
N PRO A 219 0.42 4.35 -14.39
CA PRO A 219 1.66 4.88 -13.83
C PRO A 219 2.30 6.00 -14.66
N ASN A 220 2.19 5.93 -15.99
CA ASN A 220 2.75 6.95 -16.90
C ASN A 220 2.02 8.31 -16.82
N LEU A 221 0.83 8.37 -16.21
CA LEU A 221 0.08 9.62 -16.03
C LEU A 221 0.33 10.27 -14.65
N ILE A 222 1.12 9.64 -13.79
CA ILE A 222 1.31 10.10 -12.41
C ILE A 222 2.01 11.44 -12.37
N ASP A 223 3.11 11.63 -13.11
CA ASP A 223 3.83 12.90 -13.14
C ASP A 223 2.93 14.06 -13.61
N LEU A 224 2.07 13.78 -14.59
CA LEU A 224 1.07 14.73 -15.07
C LEU A 224 0.05 15.06 -13.97
N CYS A 225 -0.49 14.04 -13.30
CA CYS A 225 -1.45 14.22 -12.22
C CYS A 225 -0.84 15.03 -11.06
N ILE A 226 0.41 14.75 -10.68
CA ILE A 226 1.15 15.50 -9.64
C ILE A 226 1.34 16.95 -10.08
N LYS A 227 1.87 17.18 -11.28
CA LYS A 227 2.16 18.52 -11.81
C LYS A 227 0.92 19.41 -11.86
N PHE A 228 -0.22 18.84 -12.26
CA PHE A 228 -1.49 19.56 -12.41
C PHE A 228 -2.45 19.40 -11.23
N LYS A 229 -2.03 18.75 -10.13
CA LYS A 229 -2.84 18.56 -8.92
C LYS A 229 -4.19 17.87 -9.20
N LEU A 230 -4.21 16.91 -10.11
CA LEU A 230 -5.44 16.23 -10.54
C LEU A 230 -5.85 15.12 -9.58
N PHE A 231 -7.16 14.81 -9.57
CA PHE A 231 -7.74 13.65 -8.87
C PHE A 231 -7.48 13.54 -7.36
N GLY A 232 -7.15 14.67 -6.72
CA GLY A 232 -6.86 14.72 -5.28
C GLY A 232 -5.48 14.17 -4.90
N VAL A 233 -4.53 14.15 -5.83
CA VAL A 233 -3.14 13.71 -5.59
C VAL A 233 -2.48 14.39 -4.39
N GLU A 234 -2.80 15.66 -4.14
CA GLU A 234 -2.23 16.42 -3.02
C GLU A 234 -2.56 15.79 -1.68
N LYS A 235 -3.80 15.34 -1.47
CA LYS A 235 -4.20 14.65 -0.24
C LYS A 235 -3.38 13.39 0.00
N VAL A 236 -3.13 12.61 -1.05
CA VAL A 236 -2.32 11.39 -0.97
C VAL A 236 -0.86 11.74 -0.63
N ILE A 237 -0.29 12.76 -1.28
CA ILE A 237 1.08 13.19 -1.01
C ILE A 237 1.20 13.73 0.43
N ASP A 238 0.28 14.58 0.87
CA ASP A 238 0.29 15.17 2.21
C ASP A 238 0.16 14.08 3.30
N ALA A 239 -0.72 13.09 3.08
CA ALA A 239 -0.84 11.93 3.96
C ALA A 239 0.49 11.15 4.06
N LEU A 240 1.10 10.81 2.92
CA LEU A 240 2.36 10.06 2.88
C LEU A 240 3.52 10.85 3.49
N LEU A 241 3.60 12.16 3.23
CA LEU A 241 4.61 13.04 3.82
C LEU A 241 4.43 13.19 5.33
N THR A 242 3.19 13.24 5.82
CA THR A 242 2.89 13.30 7.26
C THR A 242 3.37 12.03 7.96
N VAL A 243 3.06 10.85 7.40
CA VAL A 243 3.53 9.57 7.95
C VAL A 243 5.07 9.47 7.89
N LYS A 244 5.69 9.90 6.79
CA LYS A 244 7.16 9.92 6.66
C LYS A 244 7.82 10.86 7.67
N LYS A 245 7.24 12.05 7.88
CA LYS A 245 7.70 13.02 8.88
C LYS A 245 7.66 12.40 10.28
N PHE A 246 6.55 11.76 10.63
CA PHE A 246 6.42 11.06 11.91
C PHE A 246 7.49 10.00 12.12
N GLY A 247 7.69 9.12 11.14
CA GLY A 247 8.74 8.10 11.22
C GLY A 247 10.13 8.71 11.40
N THR A 248 10.41 9.83 10.71
CA THR A 248 11.69 10.53 10.81
C THR A 248 11.89 11.18 12.18
N GLU A 249 10.88 11.87 12.71
CA GLU A 249 10.90 12.47 14.05
C GLU A 249 11.11 11.40 15.13
N LEU A 250 10.43 10.26 14.99
CA LEU A 250 10.59 9.13 15.91
C LEU A 250 12.02 8.57 15.86
N VAL A 251 12.60 8.42 14.67
CA VAL A 251 14.00 7.96 14.52
C VAL A 251 14.98 8.94 15.14
N VAL A 252 14.84 10.24 14.88
CA VAL A 252 15.73 11.28 15.44
C VAL A 252 15.64 11.31 16.96
N GLN A 253 14.43 11.24 17.52
CA GLN A 253 14.26 11.19 18.97
C GLN A 253 14.94 9.95 19.58
N ARG A 254 14.74 8.77 18.98
CA ARG A 254 15.38 7.54 19.45
C ARG A 254 16.90 7.60 19.30
N GLU A 255 17.44 8.15 18.22
CA GLU A 255 18.89 8.31 18.04
C GLU A 255 19.51 9.17 19.15
N ASN A 256 18.82 10.22 19.60
CA ASN A 256 19.27 11.04 20.73
C ASN A 256 19.18 10.30 22.08
N GLU A 257 18.11 9.51 22.32
CA GLU A 257 17.87 8.78 23.57
C GLU A 257 18.73 7.50 23.72
N CYS A 258 19.03 6.83 22.60
CA CYS A 258 19.75 5.55 22.53
C CYS A 258 21.21 5.66 22.99
N ILE A 259 21.71 6.89 23.16
CA ILE A 259 23.03 7.20 23.72
C ILE A 259 23.04 6.97 25.25
N GLU A 260 21.88 6.95 25.94
CA GLU A 260 21.82 7.04 27.41
C GLU A 260 21.35 5.77 28.14
N THR A 261 20.61 4.84 27.52
CA THR A 261 20.02 3.69 28.25
C THR A 261 20.16 2.36 27.52
N SER A 262 20.83 1.40 28.16
CA SER A 262 21.09 0.06 27.62
C SER A 262 19.93 -0.94 27.79
N GLY A 263 18.87 -0.57 28.51
CA GLY A 263 17.84 -1.51 28.98
C GLY A 263 16.52 -1.55 28.21
N ASP A 264 16.18 -0.50 27.44
CA ASP A 264 14.81 -0.32 26.92
C ASP A 264 14.81 0.07 25.43
N LEU A 265 15.31 -0.85 24.61
CA LEU A 265 15.54 -0.66 23.19
C LEU A 265 14.30 -1.09 22.41
N GLY A 266 13.81 -0.27 21.48
CA GLY A 266 12.81 -0.65 20.49
C GLY A 266 13.45 -1.14 19.20
N TYR A 267 12.61 -1.49 18.21
CA TYR A 267 13.05 -1.89 16.89
C TYR A 267 13.98 -0.87 16.21
N ILE A 268 13.67 0.42 16.34
CA ILE A 268 14.45 1.51 15.73
C ILE A 268 15.89 1.52 16.27
N ASP A 269 16.06 1.33 17.58
CA ASP A 269 17.38 1.35 18.21
C ASP A 269 18.26 0.19 17.75
N GLU A 270 17.67 -1.00 17.69
CA GLU A 270 18.32 -2.19 17.17
C GLU A 270 18.69 -2.02 15.69
N PHE A 271 17.85 -1.36 14.90
CA PHE A 271 18.12 -1.07 13.49
C PHE A 271 19.27 -0.06 13.34
N ILE A 272 19.31 1.00 14.15
CA ILE A 272 20.41 1.98 14.18
C ILE A 272 21.73 1.29 14.55
N LYS A 273 21.73 0.41 15.56
CA LYS A 273 22.91 -0.36 15.96
C LYS A 273 23.43 -1.25 14.83
N GLU A 274 22.54 -1.92 14.09
CA GLU A 274 22.91 -2.73 12.93
C GLU A 274 23.56 -1.88 11.83
N ILE A 275 23.00 -0.70 11.53
CA ILE A 275 23.59 0.25 10.56
C ILE A 275 25.00 0.65 10.99
N GLN A 276 25.19 1.01 12.27
CA GLN A 276 26.49 1.41 12.79
C GLN A 276 27.51 0.26 12.74
N ALA A 277 27.08 -0.97 13.05
CA ALA A 277 27.92 -2.16 12.96
C ALA A 277 28.33 -2.47 11.51
N ALA A 278 27.39 -2.35 10.56
CA ALA A 278 27.66 -2.55 9.13
C ALA A 278 28.64 -1.50 8.58
N LYS A 279 28.49 -0.23 8.96
CA LYS A 279 29.44 0.84 8.59
C LYS A 279 30.85 0.54 9.09
N LYS A 280 31.01 0.10 10.35
CA LYS A 280 32.34 -0.25 10.90
C LYS A 280 33.02 -1.38 10.11
N LYS A 281 32.26 -2.40 9.69
CA LYS A 281 32.78 -3.53 8.89
C LYS A 281 33.20 -3.13 7.47
N SER A 282 32.60 -2.10 6.88
CA SER A 282 32.99 -1.64 5.54
C SER A 282 34.31 -0.84 5.51
N PHE A 283 34.80 -0.40 6.67
CA PHE A 283 36.07 0.33 6.81
C PHE A 283 37.25 -0.53 7.28
N THR A 284 37.04 -1.84 7.45
CA THR A 284 38.04 -2.87 7.77
C THR A 284 38.14 -3.87 6.66
#